data_AF-A0A7V8DDH9-F1
#
_entry.id   AF-A0A7V8DDH9-F1
#
_cell.length_a   1.000
_cell.length_b   1.000
_cell.length_c   1.000
_cell.angle_alpha   90.00
_cell.angle_beta   90.00
_cell.angle_gamma   90.00
#
_symmetry.space_group_name_H-M   'P 1'
#
loop_
_entity.id
_entity.type
_entity.pdbx_description
1 polymer ?
#
loop_
_entity_poly.entity_id
_entity_poly.type
_entity_poly.pdbx_seq_one_letter_code
_entity_poly.pdbx_strand_id
1 'polypeptide(L)'
;MAKILIVDDEPDMRLAIKNVLRLRGHEVSEAQDGPSALAALEGEKPDLVLLDIRLPGMDGIELLERIRKMSRSLPVVMITGYGHIQSAVDVMKLGANEYLQKPFENSQLVDTVKRFTSGRKPAPAAAAGDIPPHDGGDAMPQGVAKPLFTPARLLALAAAAAALLLFFRWSDGRRNYAAAYESAGANVSSLVWRGGDLWVSDWLEQSLYRYAPRGGKLALAEKVALPGTHITGFAFGDDALYICDSWAGVVQERTLEKGFPVARNHDLPGKITSLFFDGKYLWTCDSEGVVSRRRTGEDLPVEAEFRLAHKPDQIYKDSGAFWSVVSSSGRLYRHRLDDKLSVEAVFTAGDPGADRPLSAFTWSKGRLWLAREGGKSIGEYGPGILKETD
;
A
#
# COMPACT_ATOMS: atom_id res chain seq x y z
N MET A 1 5.24 -4.60 25.71
CA MET A 1 4.86 -5.75 24.88
C MET A 1 3.67 -6.41 25.53
N ALA A 2 2.52 -6.34 24.87
CA ALA A 2 1.25 -6.91 25.29
C ALA A 2 0.66 -7.67 24.10
N LYS A 3 -0.12 -8.71 24.37
CA LYS A 3 -0.87 -9.50 23.39
C LYS A 3 -2.23 -8.88 23.19
N ILE A 4 -2.54 -8.48 21.95
CA ILE A 4 -3.78 -7.78 21.62
C ILE A 4 -4.53 -8.61 20.59
N LEU A 5 -5.78 -8.95 20.89
CA LEU A 5 -6.69 -9.58 19.93
C LEU A 5 -7.54 -8.50 19.27
N ILE A 6 -7.52 -8.43 17.93
CA ILE A 6 -8.41 -7.57 17.15
C ILE A 6 -9.53 -8.43 16.59
N VAL A 7 -10.77 -8.04 16.84
CA VAL A 7 -11.98 -8.67 16.31
C VAL A 7 -12.75 -7.64 15.50
N ASP A 8 -12.73 -7.76 14.18
CA ASP A 8 -13.37 -6.84 13.25
C ASP A 8 -13.59 -7.62 11.95
N ASP A 9 -14.69 -7.47 11.23
CA ASP A 9 -14.95 -8.22 10.00
C ASP A 9 -14.21 -7.62 8.79
N GLU A 10 -13.86 -6.34 8.85
CA GLU A 10 -13.17 -5.62 7.78
C GLU A 10 -11.66 -5.95 7.78
N PRO A 11 -11.14 -6.67 6.76
CA PRO A 11 -9.73 -7.06 6.73
C PRO A 11 -8.78 -5.85 6.68
N ASP A 12 -9.16 -4.79 5.97
CA ASP A 12 -8.37 -3.56 5.87
C ASP A 12 -8.27 -2.85 7.24
N MET A 13 -9.32 -2.89 8.05
CA MET A 13 -9.33 -2.31 9.40
C MET A 13 -8.45 -3.13 10.36
N ARG A 14 -8.59 -4.46 10.34
CA ARG A 14 -7.72 -5.35 11.13
C ARG A 14 -6.26 -5.15 10.78
N LEU A 15 -5.94 -5.09 9.49
CA LEU A 15 -4.57 -4.86 9.00
C LEU A 15 -4.04 -3.50 9.47
N ALA A 16 -4.82 -2.43 9.32
CA ALA A 16 -4.45 -1.09 9.77
C ALA A 16 -4.14 -1.04 11.28
N ILE A 17 -5.07 -1.49 12.12
CA ILE A 17 -4.91 -1.53 13.59
C ILE A 17 -3.71 -2.41 13.97
N LYS A 18 -3.59 -3.60 13.38
CA LYS A 18 -2.47 -4.52 13.63
C LYS A 18 -1.13 -3.88 13.32
N ASN A 19 -1.01 -3.20 12.19
CA ASN A 19 0.22 -2.54 11.79
C ASN A 19 0.58 -1.40 12.76
N VAL A 20 -0.40 -0.57 13.16
CA VAL A 20 -0.21 0.48 14.17
C VAL A 20 0.36 -0.12 15.46
N LEU A 21 -0.24 -1.19 15.97
CA LEU A 21 0.11 -1.76 17.27
C LEU A 21 1.40 -2.58 17.22
N ARG A 22 1.68 -3.29 16.13
CA ARG A 22 2.97 -3.99 15.92
C ARG A 22 4.13 -3.01 15.85
N LEU A 23 3.96 -1.85 15.19
CA LEU A 23 4.96 -0.78 15.19
C LEU A 23 5.25 -0.22 16.59
N ARG A 24 4.33 -0.38 17.54
CA ARG A 24 4.53 -0.04 18.97
C ARG A 24 5.05 -1.21 19.82
N GLY A 25 5.39 -2.34 19.20
CA GLY A 25 5.98 -3.51 19.87
C GLY A 25 4.97 -4.38 20.62
N HIS A 26 3.72 -4.42 20.17
CA HIS A 26 2.71 -5.36 20.65
C HIS A 26 2.66 -6.61 19.77
N GLU A 27 2.30 -7.75 20.37
CA GLU A 27 1.89 -8.94 19.64
C GLU A 27 0.41 -8.80 19.31
N VAL A 28 0.04 -9.08 18.07
CA VAL A 28 -1.33 -8.88 17.59
C VAL A 28 -1.80 -10.12 16.86
N SER A 29 -2.91 -10.67 17.34
CA SER A 29 -3.73 -11.70 16.70
C SER A 29 -5.03 -11.09 16.17
N GLU A 30 -5.63 -11.76 15.18
CA GLU A 30 -6.81 -11.29 14.46
C GLU A 30 -7.90 -12.35 14.48
N ALA A 31 -9.16 -11.91 14.57
CA ALA A 31 -10.35 -12.69 14.35
C ALA A 31 -11.32 -11.88 13.48
N GLN A 32 -11.96 -12.55 12.53
CA GLN A 32 -12.87 -11.90 11.57
C GLN A 32 -14.34 -11.96 12.01
N ASP A 33 -14.65 -12.74 13.05
CA ASP A 33 -16.00 -12.99 13.52
C ASP A 33 -16.00 -13.44 15.00
N GLY A 34 -17.19 -13.52 15.59
CA GLY A 34 -17.37 -13.97 16.98
C GLY A 34 -16.82 -15.37 17.28
N PRO A 35 -17.14 -16.40 16.48
CA PRO A 35 -16.64 -17.76 16.69
C PRO A 35 -15.10 -17.86 16.67
N SER A 36 -14.43 -17.24 15.69
CA SER A 36 -12.97 -17.21 15.62
C SER A 36 -12.34 -16.45 16.79
N ALA A 37 -12.98 -15.39 17.28
CA ALA A 37 -12.54 -14.68 18.48
C ALA A 37 -12.63 -15.54 19.74
N LEU A 38 -13.73 -16.29 19.93
CA LEU A 38 -13.88 -17.20 21.07
C LEU A 38 -12.84 -18.33 21.02
N ALA A 39 -12.60 -18.92 19.84
CA ALA A 39 -11.56 -19.92 19.66
C ALA A 39 -10.16 -19.36 19.99
N ALA A 40 -9.87 -18.13 19.57
CA ALA A 40 -8.62 -17.46 19.89
C ALA A 40 -8.45 -17.19 21.39
N LEU A 41 -9.53 -16.83 22.10
CA LEU A 41 -9.55 -16.58 23.54
C LEU A 41 -9.39 -17.86 24.38
N GLU A 42 -9.76 -19.02 23.84
CA GLU A 42 -9.53 -20.31 24.47
C GLU A 42 -8.07 -20.79 24.31
N GLY A 43 -7.49 -20.56 23.13
CA GLY A 43 -6.11 -20.97 22.81
C GLY A 43 -5.03 -20.04 23.37
N GLU A 44 -5.28 -18.74 23.37
CA GLU A 44 -4.35 -17.72 23.84
C GLU A 44 -5.02 -16.77 24.84
N LYS A 45 -4.26 -16.27 25.81
CA LYS A 45 -4.73 -15.24 26.75
C LYS A 45 -4.22 -13.87 26.30
N PRO A 46 -5.03 -13.08 25.56
CA PRO A 46 -4.67 -11.70 25.25
C PRO A 46 -4.69 -10.86 26.52
N ASP A 47 -3.91 -9.77 26.51
CA ASP A 47 -3.91 -8.73 27.52
C ASP A 47 -4.99 -7.66 27.25
N LEU A 48 -5.47 -7.56 26.00
CA LEU A 48 -6.48 -6.61 25.55
C LEU A 48 -7.24 -7.16 24.34
N VAL A 49 -8.55 -6.94 24.29
CA VAL A 49 -9.38 -7.18 23.10
C VAL A 49 -9.84 -5.83 22.53
N LEU A 50 -9.61 -5.63 21.24
CA LEU A 50 -10.22 -4.57 20.44
C LEU A 50 -11.36 -5.21 19.65
N LEU A 51 -12.61 -4.79 19.91
CA LEU A 51 -13.80 -5.49 19.43
C LEU A 51 -14.72 -4.55 18.65
N ASP A 52 -14.91 -4.81 17.36
CA ASP A 52 -15.93 -4.15 16.58
C ASP A 52 -17.34 -4.55 17.05
N ILE A 53 -18.28 -3.60 17.03
CA ILE A 53 -19.67 -3.87 17.39
C ILE A 53 -20.37 -4.71 16.30
N ARG A 54 -20.08 -4.46 15.03
CA ARG A 54 -20.82 -5.04 13.91
C ARG A 54 -20.04 -6.19 13.30
N LEU A 55 -20.25 -7.38 13.87
CA LEU A 55 -19.68 -8.60 13.34
C LEU A 55 -20.76 -9.44 12.62
N PRO A 56 -20.39 -10.21 11.58
CA PRO A 56 -21.30 -11.16 10.95
C PRO A 56 -21.63 -12.34 11.88
N GLY A 57 -22.91 -12.71 11.92
CA GLY A 57 -23.43 -13.86 12.66
C GLY A 57 -23.63 -13.62 14.16
N MET A 58 -22.62 -13.14 14.88
CA MET A 58 -22.68 -12.82 16.31
C MET A 58 -22.33 -11.35 16.52
N ASP A 59 -23.24 -10.57 17.09
CA ASP A 59 -23.00 -9.16 17.40
C ASP A 59 -21.82 -9.01 18.39
N GLY A 60 -21.00 -7.97 18.22
CA GLY A 60 -19.90 -7.65 19.13
C GLY A 60 -20.37 -7.44 20.57
N ILE A 61 -21.60 -6.98 20.80
CA ILE A 61 -22.18 -6.89 22.15
C ILE A 61 -22.39 -8.29 22.75
N GLU A 62 -22.92 -9.22 21.97
CA GLU A 62 -23.10 -10.60 22.42
C GLU A 62 -21.74 -11.26 22.71
N LEU A 63 -20.73 -11.00 21.86
CA LEU A 63 -19.37 -11.47 22.10
C LEU A 63 -18.79 -10.89 23.40
N LEU A 64 -18.98 -9.59 23.68
CA LEU A 64 -18.54 -8.96 24.93
C LEU A 64 -19.12 -9.69 26.17
N GLU A 65 -20.41 -10.02 26.16
CA GLU A 65 -21.03 -10.75 27.27
C GLU A 65 -20.41 -12.14 27.48
N ARG A 66 -20.11 -12.84 26.37
CA ARG A 66 -19.43 -14.15 26.42
C ARG A 66 -18.01 -14.00 26.96
N ILE A 67 -17.26 -13.00 26.50
CA ILE A 67 -15.92 -12.69 27.03
C ILE A 67 -16.00 -12.42 28.53
N ARG A 68 -17.00 -11.67 29.01
CA ARG A 68 -17.18 -11.37 30.44
C ARG A 68 -17.51 -12.59 31.29
N LYS A 69 -18.16 -13.61 30.72
CA LYS A 69 -18.36 -14.92 31.37
C LYS A 69 -17.06 -15.72 31.46
N MET A 70 -16.16 -15.60 30.48
CA MET A 70 -14.86 -16.28 30.46
C MET A 70 -13.81 -15.58 31.33
N SER A 71 -13.73 -14.25 31.25
CA SER A 71 -12.78 -13.42 31.98
C SER A 71 -13.36 -12.05 32.28
N ARG A 72 -13.66 -11.80 33.56
CA ARG A 72 -14.13 -10.49 34.03
C ARG A 72 -13.06 -9.41 34.04
N SER A 73 -11.78 -9.80 34.13
CA SER A 73 -10.66 -8.87 34.25
C SER A 73 -10.00 -8.52 32.92
N LEU A 74 -10.29 -9.24 31.83
CA LEU A 74 -9.73 -8.97 30.52
C LEU A 74 -10.23 -7.62 29.98
N PRO A 75 -9.35 -6.63 29.75
CA PRO A 75 -9.74 -5.38 29.12
C PRO A 75 -10.36 -5.61 27.73
N VAL A 76 -11.52 -5.01 27.49
CA VAL A 76 -12.18 -4.99 26.18
C VAL A 76 -12.49 -3.55 25.81
N VAL A 77 -11.97 -3.11 24.67
CA VAL A 77 -12.24 -1.79 24.09
C VAL A 77 -13.11 -2.01 22.86
N MET A 78 -14.26 -1.36 22.85
CA MET A 78 -15.20 -1.45 21.74
C MET A 78 -14.81 -0.46 20.65
N ILE A 79 -14.83 -0.90 19.39
CA ILE A 79 -14.59 -0.08 18.21
C ILE A 79 -15.90 0.00 17.42
N THR A 80 -16.30 1.19 16.95
CA THR A 80 -17.59 1.33 16.23
C THR A 80 -17.62 2.47 15.23
N GLY A 81 -18.15 2.25 14.03
CA GLY A 81 -18.40 3.30 13.03
C GLY A 81 -19.82 3.87 13.04
N TYR A 82 -20.75 3.32 13.83
CA TYR A 82 -22.15 3.74 13.82
C TYR A 82 -22.51 4.61 15.04
N GLY A 83 -22.97 5.84 14.76
CA GLY A 83 -23.37 6.83 15.77
C GLY A 83 -24.81 6.73 16.30
N HIS A 84 -25.51 5.60 16.13
CA HIS A 84 -26.92 5.50 16.51
C HIS A 84 -27.27 4.35 17.50
N ILE A 85 -27.74 4.79 18.68
CA ILE A 85 -28.77 4.23 19.59
C ILE A 85 -28.37 3.27 20.72
N GLN A 86 -27.34 2.41 20.62
CA GLN A 86 -26.82 1.79 21.85
C GLN A 86 -25.87 2.78 22.51
N SER A 87 -26.34 3.48 23.54
CA SER A 87 -25.54 4.54 24.16
C SER A 87 -24.20 3.95 24.63
N ALA A 88 -23.09 4.67 24.47
CA ALA A 88 -21.79 4.24 24.99
C ALA A 88 -21.90 3.84 26.48
N VAL A 89 -22.83 4.45 27.21
CA VAL A 89 -23.21 4.11 28.58
C VAL A 89 -23.69 2.67 28.72
N ASP A 90 -24.50 2.14 27.80
CA ASP A 90 -25.03 0.78 27.86
C ASP A 90 -23.96 -0.27 27.58
N VAL A 91 -23.09 0.00 26.61
CA VAL A 91 -21.94 -0.88 26.29
C VAL A 91 -20.94 -0.92 27.46
N MET A 92 -20.71 0.21 28.12
CA MET A 92 -19.89 0.26 29.34
C MET A 92 -20.55 -0.49 30.52
N LYS A 93 -21.88 -0.43 30.68
CA LYS A 93 -22.62 -1.22 31.69
C LYS A 93 -22.49 -2.73 31.48
N LEU A 94 -22.36 -3.18 30.23
CA LEU A 94 -22.13 -4.58 29.88
C LEU A 94 -20.70 -5.04 30.16
N GLY A 95 -19.83 -4.11 30.58
CA GLY A 95 -18.48 -4.40 31.04
C GLY A 95 -17.39 -4.06 30.05
N ALA A 96 -17.67 -3.34 28.96
CA ALA A 96 -16.59 -2.74 28.17
C ALA A 96 -15.78 -1.77 29.06
N ASN A 97 -14.47 -1.69 28.80
CA ASN A 97 -13.58 -0.83 29.58
C ASN A 97 -13.47 0.57 28.97
N GLU A 98 -13.58 0.65 27.64
CA GLU A 98 -13.56 1.90 26.90
C GLU A 98 -14.22 1.68 25.53
N TYR A 99 -14.54 2.77 24.85
CA TYR A 99 -15.03 2.76 23.49
C TYR A 99 -14.19 3.72 22.62
N LEU A 100 -13.99 3.35 21.36
CA LEU A 100 -13.28 4.14 20.35
C LEU A 100 -14.15 4.24 19.10
N GLN A 101 -14.55 5.45 18.74
CA GLN A 101 -15.43 5.69 17.60
C GLN A 101 -14.61 5.81 16.31
N LYS A 102 -14.93 5.01 15.29
CA LYS A 102 -14.46 5.16 13.90
C LYS A 102 -15.16 6.38 13.27
N PRO A 103 -14.46 7.20 12.47
CA PRO A 103 -13.00 7.18 12.29
C PRO A 103 -12.27 7.74 13.52
N PHE A 104 -11.12 7.15 13.88
CA PHE A 104 -10.26 7.59 14.98
C PHE A 104 -8.83 7.81 14.51
N GLU A 105 -8.09 8.68 15.17
CA GLU A 105 -6.67 8.85 14.86
C GLU A 105 -5.80 7.71 15.42
N ASN A 106 -4.67 7.41 14.78
CA ASN A 106 -3.74 6.40 15.28
C ASN A 106 -3.16 6.76 16.65
N SER A 107 -3.02 8.06 16.94
CA SER A 107 -2.67 8.58 18.27
C SER A 107 -3.69 8.12 19.32
N GLN A 108 -4.99 8.28 19.03
CA GLN A 108 -6.09 7.88 19.91
C GLN A 108 -6.08 6.36 20.13
N LEU A 109 -5.95 5.55 19.08
CA LEU A 109 -5.83 4.10 19.22
C LEU A 109 -4.66 3.71 20.13
N VAL A 110 -3.47 4.26 19.87
CA VAL A 110 -2.26 3.95 20.64
C VAL A 110 -2.42 4.36 22.11
N ASP A 111 -3.00 5.53 22.38
CA ASP A 111 -3.18 6.01 23.75
C ASP A 111 -4.24 5.21 24.50
N THR A 112 -5.31 4.80 23.81
CA THR A 112 -6.29 3.84 24.34
C THR A 112 -5.63 2.51 24.70
N VAL A 113 -4.85 1.91 23.78
CA VAL A 113 -4.14 0.66 24.07
C VAL A 113 -3.15 0.82 25.22
N LYS A 114 -2.41 1.94 25.29
CA LYS A 114 -1.47 2.19 26.39
C LYS A 114 -2.17 2.19 27.75
N ARG A 115 -3.38 2.75 27.87
CA ARG A 115 -4.13 2.76 29.15
C ARG A 115 -4.34 1.35 29.72
N PHE A 116 -4.46 0.35 28.85
CA PHE A 116 -4.70 -1.04 29.25
C PHE A 116 -3.45 -1.94 29.20
N THR A 117 -2.34 -1.46 28.65
CA THR A 117 -1.12 -2.27 28.42
C THR A 117 0.14 -1.72 29.11
N SER A 118 0.04 -0.61 29.84
CA SER A 118 1.16 0.05 30.54
C SER A 118 1.67 -0.77 31.74
N GLY A 119 2.36 -1.87 31.43
CA GLY A 119 3.04 -2.74 32.39
C GLY A 119 4.27 -3.49 31.83
N ARG A 120 4.54 -3.43 30.52
CA ARG A 120 5.70 -4.11 29.91
C ARG A 120 6.34 -3.31 28.78
N LYS A 121 7.65 -3.10 28.86
CA LYS A 121 8.50 -2.47 27.84
C LYS A 121 8.70 -3.40 26.62
N PRO A 122 8.75 -2.92 25.36
CA PRO A 122 9.10 -3.74 24.20
C PRO A 122 10.63 -3.89 24.04
N ALA A 123 11.07 -5.04 23.51
CA ALA A 123 12.47 -5.30 23.13
C ALA A 123 12.68 -5.09 21.61
N PRO A 124 13.88 -4.68 21.15
CA PRO A 124 14.15 -4.41 19.73
C PRO A 124 14.58 -5.66 18.94
N ALA A 125 14.22 -5.69 17.66
CA ALA A 125 14.57 -6.73 16.68
C ALA A 125 16.01 -6.55 16.11
N ALA A 126 16.67 -7.68 15.84
CA ALA A 126 18.06 -7.78 15.39
C ALA A 126 18.24 -7.65 13.85
N ALA A 127 19.42 -7.18 13.45
CA ALA A 127 19.86 -6.87 12.08
C ALA A 127 20.47 -8.06 11.33
N ALA A 128 20.41 -7.98 9.99
CA ALA A 128 20.98 -8.90 9.01
C ALA A 128 22.53 -8.82 8.92
N GLY A 129 23.17 -9.94 8.61
CA GLY A 129 24.63 -10.07 8.48
C GLY A 129 25.13 -10.31 7.04
N ASP A 130 26.35 -9.83 6.80
CA ASP A 130 27.14 -9.85 5.56
C ASP A 130 27.76 -11.22 5.18
N ILE A 131 28.17 -11.39 3.91
CA ILE A 131 29.01 -12.49 3.41
C ILE A 131 30.18 -11.91 2.57
N PRO A 132 31.45 -12.36 2.76
CA PRO A 132 32.54 -12.19 1.79
C PRO A 132 33.19 -13.57 1.38
N PRO A 133 34.34 -13.64 0.65
CA PRO A 133 34.44 -13.99 -0.78
C PRO A 133 35.44 -15.15 -1.11
N HIS A 134 35.69 -15.48 -2.40
CA HIS A 134 36.86 -16.16 -3.07
C HIS A 134 36.40 -17.09 -4.22
N ASP A 135 37.16 -17.52 -5.24
CA ASP A 135 38.32 -17.08 -6.07
C ASP A 135 38.59 -18.20 -7.11
N GLY A 136 39.43 -17.91 -8.12
CA GLY A 136 40.15 -18.87 -8.99
C GLY A 136 39.62 -18.91 -10.43
N GLY A 137 40.37 -18.55 -11.49
CA GLY A 137 41.65 -19.11 -11.99
C GLY A 137 41.32 -20.33 -12.89
N ASP A 138 41.65 -20.47 -14.19
CA ASP A 138 42.89 -20.14 -14.90
C ASP A 138 42.75 -20.18 -16.45
N ALA A 139 43.70 -19.47 -17.08
CA ALA A 139 44.46 -19.68 -18.33
C ALA A 139 43.81 -20.03 -19.71
N MET A 140 44.30 -19.27 -20.70
CA MET A 140 44.09 -19.42 -22.15
C MET A 140 45.21 -20.24 -22.85
N PRO A 141 45.00 -20.61 -24.12
CA PRO A 141 46.09 -20.61 -25.09
C PRO A 141 45.80 -19.77 -26.35
N GLN A 142 46.90 -19.33 -26.96
CA GLN A 142 46.99 -18.42 -28.11
C GLN A 142 46.93 -19.15 -29.45
N GLY A 143 46.44 -18.47 -30.49
CA GLY A 143 46.56 -18.90 -31.88
C GLY A 143 46.26 -17.76 -32.85
N VAL A 144 47.23 -17.43 -33.71
CA VAL A 144 47.28 -16.25 -34.59
C VAL A 144 46.60 -16.54 -35.95
N ALA A 145 45.78 -15.61 -36.46
CA ALA A 145 45.41 -15.56 -37.89
C ALA A 145 45.27 -14.12 -38.40
N LYS A 146 45.79 -13.89 -39.62
CA LYS A 146 45.98 -12.60 -40.32
C LYS A 146 44.65 -11.96 -40.77
N PRO A 147 44.56 -10.63 -40.92
CA PRO A 147 43.29 -9.95 -41.15
C PRO A 147 42.87 -10.06 -42.62
N LEU A 148 41.67 -10.60 -42.83
CA LEU A 148 40.80 -10.21 -43.93
C LEU A 148 40.21 -8.84 -43.56
N PHE A 149 39.97 -7.96 -44.53
CA PHE A 149 39.36 -6.62 -44.42
C PHE A 149 40.31 -5.41 -44.48
N THR A 150 39.98 -4.51 -45.40
CA THR A 150 40.65 -3.24 -45.64
C THR A 150 40.38 -2.24 -44.50
N PRO A 151 41.30 -1.31 -44.20
CA PRO A 151 41.22 -0.42 -43.03
C PRO A 151 39.94 0.42 -42.98
N ALA A 152 39.40 0.83 -44.14
CA ALA A 152 38.15 1.58 -44.22
C ALA A 152 36.91 0.75 -43.85
N ARG A 153 36.86 -0.55 -44.20
CA ARG A 153 35.77 -1.46 -43.80
C ARG A 153 35.87 -1.87 -42.34
N LEU A 154 37.08 -2.04 -41.82
CA LEU A 154 37.33 -2.26 -40.39
C LEU A 154 36.89 -1.07 -39.54
N LEU A 155 37.16 0.17 -39.99
CA LEU A 155 36.71 1.37 -39.27
C LEU A 155 35.17 1.47 -39.22
N ALA A 156 34.49 1.20 -40.34
CA ALA A 156 33.03 1.26 -40.40
C ALA A 156 32.36 0.14 -39.55
N LEU A 157 32.88 -1.09 -39.60
CA LEU A 157 32.43 -2.20 -38.77
C LEU A 157 32.74 -1.97 -37.28
N ALA A 158 33.90 -1.40 -36.94
CA ALA A 158 34.25 -1.06 -35.57
C ALA A 158 33.39 0.08 -35.02
N ALA A 159 33.08 1.10 -35.84
CA ALA A 159 32.16 2.17 -35.45
C ALA A 159 30.73 1.66 -35.26
N ALA A 160 30.24 0.77 -36.14
CA ALA A 160 28.93 0.13 -36.00
C ALA A 160 28.87 -0.78 -34.77
N ALA A 161 29.91 -1.59 -34.52
CA ALA A 161 30.00 -2.45 -33.34
C ALA A 161 30.12 -1.63 -32.05
N ALA A 162 30.90 -0.53 -32.05
CA ALA A 162 30.99 0.39 -30.92
C ALA A 162 29.66 1.11 -30.67
N ALA A 163 28.94 1.53 -31.72
CA ALA A 163 27.61 2.11 -31.60
C ALA A 163 26.59 1.08 -31.08
N LEU A 164 26.66 -0.18 -31.54
CA LEU A 164 25.84 -1.27 -31.03
C LEU A 164 26.17 -1.55 -29.56
N LEU A 165 27.45 -1.63 -29.19
CA LEU A 165 27.89 -1.82 -27.82
C LEU A 165 27.49 -0.66 -26.92
N LEU A 166 27.60 0.59 -27.39
CA LEU A 166 27.11 1.76 -26.67
C LEU A 166 25.59 1.74 -26.55
N PHE A 167 24.87 1.34 -27.60
CA PHE A 167 23.41 1.17 -27.58
C PHE A 167 22.98 0.06 -26.61
N PHE A 168 23.64 -1.10 -26.63
CA PHE A 168 23.42 -2.20 -25.70
C PHE A 168 23.78 -1.78 -24.28
N ARG A 169 24.93 -1.15 -24.04
CA ARG A 169 25.33 -0.68 -22.72
C ARG A 169 24.41 0.43 -22.19
N TRP A 170 23.90 1.28 -23.08
CA TRP A 170 22.92 2.32 -22.75
C TRP A 170 21.52 1.75 -22.50
N SER A 171 21.07 0.78 -23.29
CA SER A 171 19.77 0.11 -23.14
C SER A 171 19.76 -0.79 -21.91
N ASP A 172 20.84 -1.53 -21.66
CA ASP A 172 21.04 -2.39 -20.50
C ASP A 172 21.22 -1.56 -19.22
N GLY A 173 21.94 -0.43 -19.32
CA GLY A 173 22.03 0.55 -18.23
C GLY A 173 20.69 1.21 -17.86
N ARG A 174 19.76 1.37 -18.82
CA ARG A 174 18.38 1.81 -18.52
C ARG A 174 17.49 0.68 -18.01
N ARG A 175 17.66 -0.54 -18.53
CA ARG A 175 16.88 -1.72 -18.12
C ARG A 175 17.19 -2.14 -16.69
N ASN A 176 18.47 -2.13 -16.31
CA ASN A 176 18.95 -2.59 -15.00
C ASN A 176 19.21 -1.43 -14.02
N TYR A 177 18.71 -0.23 -14.33
CA TYR A 177 18.80 0.91 -13.41
C TYR A 177 18.08 0.59 -12.10
N ALA A 178 18.69 0.96 -10.97
CA ALA A 178 18.09 0.88 -9.65
C ALA A 178 18.57 2.04 -8.77
N ALA A 179 17.65 2.68 -8.07
CA ALA A 179 17.92 3.64 -7.01
C ALA A 179 16.90 3.45 -5.89
N ALA A 180 17.31 3.69 -4.64
CA ALA A 180 16.41 3.68 -3.49
C ALA A 180 16.52 5.03 -2.77
N TYR A 181 15.38 5.61 -2.44
CA TYR A 181 15.27 6.90 -1.78
C TYR A 181 14.60 6.73 -0.44
N GLU A 182 15.09 7.41 0.59
CA GLU A 182 14.44 7.42 1.89
C GLU A 182 13.05 8.07 1.78
N SER A 183 12.04 7.37 2.31
CA SER A 183 10.68 7.84 2.42
C SER A 183 10.43 8.34 3.84
N ALA A 184 9.83 9.52 3.95
CA ALA A 184 9.33 10.08 5.20
C ALA A 184 8.20 9.24 5.81
N GLY A 185 7.44 8.51 4.97
CA GLY A 185 6.41 7.56 5.39
C GLY A 185 6.88 6.11 5.31
N ALA A 186 6.38 5.26 6.20
CA ALA A 186 6.66 3.83 6.20
C ALA A 186 5.47 2.98 5.72
N ASN A 187 4.27 3.57 5.65
CA ASN A 187 3.02 2.86 5.36
C ASN A 187 2.42 3.43 4.07
N VAL A 188 3.21 3.34 3.01
CA VAL A 188 2.86 3.93 1.72
C VAL A 188 1.68 3.16 1.10
N SER A 189 0.59 3.85 0.83
CA SER A 189 -0.60 3.28 0.17
C SER A 189 -0.71 3.63 -1.32
N SER A 190 -0.12 4.73 -1.77
CA SER A 190 -0.19 5.14 -3.17
C SER A 190 0.96 6.06 -3.57
N LEU A 191 1.41 5.90 -4.82
CA LEU A 191 2.39 6.75 -5.50
C LEU A 191 1.74 7.40 -6.73
N VAL A 192 1.83 8.73 -6.85
CA VAL A 192 1.25 9.48 -7.98
C VAL A 192 2.20 10.59 -8.42
N TRP A 193 2.46 10.68 -9.72
CA TRP A 193 3.22 11.80 -10.29
C TRP A 193 2.30 12.96 -10.67
N ARG A 194 2.67 14.19 -10.28
CA ARG A 194 2.01 15.42 -10.71
C ARG A 194 3.01 16.55 -10.89
N GLY A 195 2.96 17.23 -12.03
CA GLY A 195 3.77 18.43 -12.28
C GLY A 195 5.29 18.18 -12.21
N GLY A 196 5.72 16.93 -12.41
CA GLY A 196 7.13 16.54 -12.27
C GLY A 196 7.58 16.19 -10.86
N ASP A 197 6.69 16.28 -9.87
CA ASP A 197 6.91 15.86 -8.48
C ASP A 197 6.23 14.51 -8.21
N LEU A 198 6.81 13.73 -7.29
CA LEU A 198 6.23 12.49 -6.80
C LEU A 198 5.45 12.78 -5.52
N TRP A 199 4.17 12.43 -5.52
CA TRP A 199 3.31 12.45 -4.35
C TRP A 199 3.14 11.05 -3.79
N VAL A 200 3.17 10.96 -2.47
CA VAL A 200 3.16 9.71 -1.71
C VAL A 200 2.17 9.86 -0.56
N SER A 201 1.24 8.93 -0.43
CA SER A 201 0.36 8.85 0.74
C SER A 201 0.92 7.92 1.79
N ASP A 202 0.74 8.26 3.06
CA ASP A 202 0.93 7.34 4.19
C ASP A 202 -0.37 7.25 4.97
N TRP A 203 -0.97 6.06 5.00
CA TRP A 203 -2.28 5.85 5.63
C TRP A 203 -2.21 5.91 7.16
N LEU A 204 -1.05 5.59 7.74
CA LEU A 204 -0.85 5.63 9.18
C LEU A 204 -0.58 7.06 9.67
N GLU A 205 0.23 7.80 8.96
CA GLU A 205 0.51 9.21 9.27
C GLU A 205 -0.60 10.15 8.76
N GLN A 206 -1.60 9.62 8.05
CA GLN A 206 -2.72 10.36 7.46
C GLN A 206 -2.22 11.60 6.71
N SER A 207 -1.22 11.41 5.86
CA SER A 207 -0.48 12.51 5.27
C SER A 207 -0.14 12.26 3.81
N LEU A 208 -0.06 13.33 3.03
CA LEU A 208 0.54 13.35 1.71
C LEU A 208 1.93 13.99 1.79
N TYR A 209 2.91 13.36 1.15
CA TYR A 209 4.27 13.84 1.02
C TYR A 209 4.54 14.17 -0.44
N ARG A 210 5.06 15.37 -0.71
CA ARG A 210 5.53 15.78 -2.03
C ARG A 210 7.04 15.74 -2.08
N TYR A 211 7.58 14.98 -3.02
CA TYR A 211 9.00 14.91 -3.29
C TYR A 211 9.33 15.56 -4.62
N ALA A 212 10.30 16.46 -4.60
CA ALA A 212 10.86 17.07 -5.80
C ALA A 212 12.12 16.31 -6.24
N PRO A 213 12.16 15.74 -7.45
CA PRO A 213 13.38 15.13 -7.97
C PRO A 213 14.42 16.21 -8.24
N ARG A 214 15.57 16.17 -7.55
CA ARG A 214 16.68 17.13 -7.76
C ARG A 214 18.01 16.41 -7.79
N GLY A 215 18.70 16.45 -8.93
CA GLY A 215 20.08 15.95 -9.06
C GLY A 215 20.27 14.48 -8.67
N GLY A 216 19.32 13.60 -9.03
CA GLY A 216 19.37 12.18 -8.67
C GLY A 216 18.99 11.87 -7.22
N LYS A 217 18.31 12.79 -6.52
CA LYS A 217 17.71 12.59 -5.19
C LYS A 217 16.22 12.90 -5.23
N LEU A 218 15.45 12.23 -4.38
CA LEU A 218 14.10 12.67 -3.98
C LEU A 218 14.21 13.51 -2.72
N ALA A 219 14.07 14.82 -2.85
CA ALA A 219 14.04 15.72 -1.70
C ALA A 219 12.59 15.93 -1.26
N LEU A 220 12.31 15.71 0.03
CA LEU A 220 11.01 16.05 0.61
C LEU A 220 10.79 17.56 0.52
N ALA A 221 9.79 17.97 -0.26
CA ALA A 221 9.44 19.37 -0.46
C ALA A 221 8.32 19.83 0.49
N GLU A 222 7.39 18.93 0.82
CA GLU A 222 6.19 19.27 1.59
C GLU A 222 5.57 18.03 2.24
N LYS A 223 5.04 18.20 3.46
CA LYS A 223 4.12 17.26 4.12
C LYS A 223 2.80 17.97 4.36
N VAL A 224 1.71 17.38 3.90
CA VAL A 224 0.34 17.85 4.15
C VAL A 224 -0.35 16.82 5.03
N ALA A 225 -0.65 17.19 6.27
CA ALA A 225 -1.42 16.35 7.19
C ALA A 225 -2.91 16.46 6.88
N LEU A 226 -3.61 15.32 6.82
CA LEU A 226 -5.03 15.18 6.55
C LEU A 226 -5.69 14.39 7.70
N PRO A 227 -5.77 15.00 8.91
CA PRO A 227 -6.25 14.30 10.09
C PRO A 227 -7.67 13.77 9.90
N GLY A 228 -7.91 12.55 10.40
CA GLY A 228 -9.17 11.83 10.27
C GLY A 228 -9.39 11.17 8.92
N THR A 229 -8.44 11.24 7.98
CA THR A 229 -8.57 10.65 6.63
C THR A 229 -7.69 9.42 6.49
N HIS A 230 -8.30 8.26 6.23
CA HIS A 230 -7.55 7.03 5.97
C HIS A 230 -7.32 6.82 4.48
N ILE A 231 -6.15 7.29 4.02
CA ILE A 231 -5.79 7.37 2.60
C ILE A 231 -5.39 5.99 2.08
N THR A 232 -6.31 5.26 1.46
CA THR A 232 -5.98 3.98 0.78
C THR A 232 -5.56 4.18 -0.68
N GLY A 233 -5.99 5.27 -1.30
CA GLY A 233 -5.60 5.66 -2.65
C GLY A 233 -5.91 7.13 -2.90
N PHE A 234 -5.20 7.75 -3.84
CA PHE A 234 -5.51 9.10 -4.27
C PHE A 234 -5.17 9.31 -5.75
N ALA A 235 -5.79 10.30 -6.35
CA ALA A 235 -5.49 10.73 -7.72
C ALA A 235 -5.67 12.24 -7.84
N PHE A 236 -4.81 12.89 -8.60
CA PHE A 236 -5.01 14.28 -8.99
C PHE A 236 -5.79 14.31 -10.30
N GLY A 237 -7.00 14.88 -10.24
CA GLY A 237 -7.71 15.34 -11.42
C GLY A 237 -7.14 16.66 -11.94
N ASP A 238 -7.81 17.25 -12.92
CA ASP A 238 -7.43 18.54 -13.48
C ASP A 238 -7.52 19.65 -12.40
N ASP A 239 -8.68 19.75 -11.75
CA ASP A 239 -9.01 20.85 -10.83
C ASP A 239 -9.18 20.42 -9.36
N ALA A 240 -9.06 19.12 -9.07
CA ALA A 240 -9.29 18.57 -7.74
C ALA A 240 -8.32 17.43 -7.40
N LEU A 241 -8.19 17.17 -6.10
CA LEU A 241 -7.56 15.98 -5.55
C LEU A 241 -8.66 15.01 -5.08
N TYR A 242 -8.64 13.78 -5.55
CA TYR A 242 -9.52 12.71 -5.09
C TYR A 242 -8.78 11.80 -4.13
N ILE A 243 -9.36 11.51 -2.98
CA ILE A 243 -8.82 10.60 -1.96
C ILE A 243 -9.87 9.57 -1.60
N CYS A 244 -9.50 8.29 -1.60
CA CYS A 244 -10.28 7.25 -0.93
C CYS A 244 -10.06 7.37 0.57
N ASP A 245 -11.13 7.69 1.31
CA ASP A 245 -11.16 7.56 2.76
C ASP A 245 -11.87 6.26 3.12
N SER A 246 -11.09 5.20 3.32
CA SER A 246 -11.68 3.88 3.54
C SER A 246 -12.25 3.69 4.96
N TRP A 247 -12.03 4.62 5.88
CA TRP A 247 -12.69 4.59 7.19
C TRP A 247 -14.07 5.25 7.12
N ALA A 248 -14.17 6.35 6.38
CA ALA A 248 -15.44 7.01 6.14
C ALA A 248 -16.27 6.32 5.04
N GLY A 249 -15.65 5.46 4.22
CA GLY A 249 -16.32 4.75 3.13
C GLY A 249 -16.67 5.64 1.94
N VAL A 250 -15.95 6.76 1.76
CA VAL A 250 -16.25 7.75 0.71
C VAL A 250 -15.02 8.08 -0.13
N VAL A 251 -15.26 8.59 -1.34
CA VAL A 251 -14.23 9.29 -2.12
C VAL A 251 -14.36 10.78 -1.84
N GLN A 252 -13.34 11.37 -1.22
CA GLN A 252 -13.28 12.80 -0.95
C GLN A 252 -12.74 13.53 -2.17
N GLU A 253 -13.50 14.48 -2.69
CA GLU A 253 -13.04 15.50 -3.62
C GLU A 253 -12.57 16.70 -2.82
N ARG A 254 -11.29 17.05 -2.96
CA ARG A 254 -10.60 18.10 -2.24
C ARG A 254 -10.15 19.18 -3.21
N THR A 255 -10.29 20.45 -2.80
CA THR A 255 -9.78 21.56 -3.61
C THR A 255 -8.26 21.51 -3.66
N LEU A 256 -7.64 22.15 -4.65
CA LEU A 256 -6.19 22.26 -4.76
C LEU A 256 -5.60 23.44 -3.98
N GLU A 257 -6.39 24.01 -3.06
CA GLU A 257 -5.91 25.02 -2.13
C GLU A 257 -4.96 24.42 -1.10
N LYS A 258 -4.21 25.27 -0.40
CA LYS A 258 -3.23 24.84 0.61
C LYS A 258 -3.94 24.00 1.68
N GLY A 259 -3.44 22.78 1.90
CA GLY A 259 -3.99 21.84 2.87
C GLY A 259 -5.09 20.92 2.30
N PHE A 260 -5.46 21.07 1.02
CA PHE A 260 -6.45 20.24 0.35
C PHE A 260 -7.77 20.09 1.11
N PRO A 261 -8.49 21.18 1.43
CA PRO A 261 -9.76 21.08 2.15
C PRO A 261 -10.78 20.27 1.34
N VAL A 262 -11.62 19.51 2.05
CA VAL A 262 -12.70 18.71 1.43
C VAL A 262 -13.73 19.66 0.83
N ALA A 263 -13.95 19.53 -0.47
CA ALA A 263 -15.02 20.23 -1.19
C ALA A 263 -16.31 19.41 -1.18
N ARG A 264 -16.19 18.08 -1.37
CA ARG A 264 -17.33 17.16 -1.48
C ARG A 264 -16.93 15.75 -1.09
N ASN A 265 -17.85 15.00 -0.49
CA ASN A 265 -17.73 13.56 -0.29
C ASN A 265 -18.65 12.85 -1.28
N HIS A 266 -18.11 11.86 -1.98
CA HIS A 266 -18.84 11.00 -2.89
C HIS A 266 -19.05 9.64 -2.22
N ASP A 267 -20.31 9.33 -1.94
CA ASP A 267 -20.73 8.01 -1.46
C ASP A 267 -20.94 7.10 -2.68
N LEU A 268 -19.91 6.32 -3.00
CA LEU A 268 -19.90 5.48 -4.20
C LEU A 268 -20.24 4.03 -3.83
N PRO A 269 -20.89 3.27 -4.71
CA PRO A 269 -21.11 1.85 -4.50
C PRO A 269 -19.79 1.09 -4.31
N GLY A 270 -19.75 0.23 -3.29
CA GLY A 270 -18.56 -0.52 -2.92
C GLY A 270 -17.55 0.32 -2.13
N LYS A 271 -16.69 -0.34 -1.35
CA LYS A 271 -15.64 0.34 -0.60
C LYS A 271 -14.47 0.64 -1.54
N ILE A 272 -14.38 1.87 -2.05
CA ILE A 272 -13.31 2.24 -2.97
C ILE A 272 -11.96 2.24 -2.25
N THR A 273 -11.00 1.48 -2.79
CA THR A 273 -9.66 1.32 -2.21
C THR A 273 -8.56 1.92 -3.07
N SER A 274 -8.80 2.13 -4.36
CA SER A 274 -7.78 2.64 -5.28
C SER A 274 -8.31 3.63 -6.31
N LEU A 275 -7.47 4.61 -6.70
CA LEU A 275 -7.79 5.66 -7.65
C LEU A 275 -6.66 5.87 -8.65
N PHE A 276 -7.01 6.23 -9.88
CA PHE A 276 -6.08 6.74 -10.88
C PHE A 276 -6.80 7.71 -11.82
N PHE A 277 -6.17 8.83 -12.18
CA PHE A 277 -6.71 9.75 -13.17
C PHE A 277 -5.85 9.70 -14.43
N ASP A 278 -6.46 9.40 -15.58
CA ASP A 278 -5.73 9.22 -16.84
C ASP A 278 -5.65 10.49 -17.71
N GLY A 279 -6.04 11.64 -17.15
CA GLY A 279 -6.17 12.92 -17.87
C GLY A 279 -7.56 13.14 -18.48
N LYS A 280 -8.47 12.17 -18.36
CA LYS A 280 -9.85 12.30 -18.86
C LYS A 280 -10.88 11.67 -17.91
N TYR A 281 -10.55 10.53 -17.33
CA TYR A 281 -11.43 9.74 -16.48
C TYR A 281 -10.77 9.48 -15.14
N LEU A 282 -11.59 9.49 -14.10
CA LEU A 282 -11.23 8.96 -12.79
C LEU A 282 -11.54 7.46 -12.78
N TRP A 283 -10.49 6.65 -12.74
CA TRP A 283 -10.59 5.21 -12.55
C TRP A 283 -10.63 4.93 -11.05
N THR A 284 -11.61 4.13 -10.63
CA THR A 284 -11.80 3.72 -9.24
C THR A 284 -11.78 2.20 -9.16
N CYS A 285 -11.22 1.62 -8.11
CA CYS A 285 -11.37 0.20 -7.81
C CYS A 285 -11.87 -0.01 -6.38
N ASP A 286 -12.85 -0.90 -6.21
CA ASP A 286 -13.41 -1.26 -4.92
C ASP A 286 -12.75 -2.49 -4.27
N SER A 287 -13.16 -2.79 -3.04
CA SER A 287 -12.69 -3.94 -2.28
C SER A 287 -13.01 -5.30 -2.89
N GLU A 288 -13.92 -5.35 -3.85
CA GLU A 288 -14.32 -6.57 -4.57
C GLU A 288 -13.60 -6.71 -5.93
N GLY A 289 -12.70 -5.79 -6.26
CA GLY A 289 -11.96 -5.79 -7.53
C GLY A 289 -12.78 -5.30 -8.73
N VAL A 290 -13.89 -4.60 -8.50
CA VAL A 290 -14.62 -3.90 -9.56
C VAL A 290 -13.90 -2.60 -9.87
N VAL A 291 -13.48 -2.44 -11.12
CA VAL A 291 -12.87 -1.23 -11.65
C VAL A 291 -13.94 -0.45 -12.42
N SER A 292 -14.22 0.78 -12.01
CA SER A 292 -15.14 1.67 -12.72
C SER A 292 -14.36 2.83 -13.34
N ARG A 293 -14.59 3.08 -14.62
CA ARG A 293 -14.12 4.29 -15.32
C ARG A 293 -15.19 5.36 -15.18
N ARG A 294 -14.90 6.46 -14.50
CA ARG A 294 -15.87 7.50 -14.15
C ARG A 294 -15.54 8.83 -14.80
N ARG A 295 -16.58 9.60 -15.12
CA ARG A 295 -16.40 11.02 -15.46
C ARG A 295 -16.28 11.83 -14.18
N THR A 296 -15.42 12.83 -14.17
CA THR A 296 -15.36 13.80 -13.09
C THR A 296 -16.58 14.71 -13.13
N GLY A 297 -17.04 15.19 -11.98
CA GLY A 297 -18.22 16.05 -11.87
C GLY A 297 -19.14 15.65 -10.70
N GLU A 298 -20.41 16.05 -10.79
CA GLU A 298 -21.44 15.68 -9.83
C GLU A 298 -21.67 14.15 -9.89
N ASP A 299 -21.55 13.51 -8.72
CA ASP A 299 -21.77 12.07 -8.47
C ASP A 299 -20.82 11.06 -9.13
N LEU A 300 -19.76 11.52 -9.81
CA LEU A 300 -18.75 10.66 -10.46
C LEU A 300 -19.37 9.48 -11.27
N PRO A 301 -20.20 9.78 -12.29
CA PRO A 301 -20.97 8.77 -12.98
C PRO A 301 -20.07 7.76 -13.69
N VAL A 302 -20.49 6.50 -13.62
CA VAL A 302 -19.81 5.37 -14.24
C VAL A 302 -20.04 5.37 -15.75
N GLU A 303 -18.96 5.32 -16.52
CA GLU A 303 -18.99 5.16 -17.97
C GLU A 303 -18.78 3.70 -18.40
N ALA A 304 -17.93 2.97 -17.68
CA ALA A 304 -17.68 1.56 -17.92
C ALA A 304 -17.23 0.87 -16.63
N GLU A 305 -17.51 -0.43 -16.51
CA GLU A 305 -17.07 -1.26 -15.39
C GLU A 305 -16.40 -2.53 -15.87
N PHE A 306 -15.43 -2.98 -15.10
CA PHE A 306 -14.61 -4.15 -15.36
C PHE A 306 -14.45 -4.91 -14.04
N ARG A 307 -14.31 -6.23 -14.10
CA ARG A 307 -14.03 -7.04 -12.90
C ARG A 307 -12.69 -7.71 -13.04
N LEU A 308 -11.79 -7.39 -12.11
CA LEU A 308 -10.48 -8.03 -12.02
C LEU A 308 -10.59 -9.37 -11.29
N ALA A 309 -9.64 -10.27 -11.55
CA ALA A 309 -9.56 -11.56 -10.87
C ALA A 309 -9.15 -11.45 -9.39
N HIS A 310 -8.50 -10.34 -9.02
CA HIS A 310 -8.01 -10.06 -7.68
C HIS A 310 -8.27 -8.60 -7.32
N LYS A 311 -8.52 -8.30 -6.04
CA LYS A 311 -8.58 -6.94 -5.49
C LYS A 311 -7.18 -6.31 -5.55
N PRO A 312 -6.99 -5.19 -6.26
CA PRO A 312 -5.72 -4.49 -6.27
C PRO A 312 -5.61 -3.45 -5.14
N ASP A 313 -4.40 -3.26 -4.64
CA ASP A 313 -4.07 -2.19 -3.69
C ASP A 313 -3.88 -0.86 -4.43
N GLN A 314 -3.18 -0.90 -5.57
CA GLN A 314 -3.05 0.24 -6.47
C GLN A 314 -3.39 -0.12 -7.92
N ILE A 315 -4.07 0.81 -8.62
CA ILE A 315 -4.28 0.77 -10.06
C ILE A 315 -3.52 1.90 -10.75
N TYR A 316 -3.13 1.68 -11.99
CA TYR A 316 -2.45 2.65 -12.85
C TYR A 316 -2.79 2.38 -14.31
N LYS A 317 -2.76 3.39 -15.17
CA LYS A 317 -2.94 3.20 -16.60
C LYS A 317 -1.98 4.09 -17.38
N ASP A 318 -1.33 3.51 -18.39
CA ASP A 318 -0.61 4.26 -19.42
C ASP A 318 -1.39 4.23 -20.76
N SER A 319 -0.75 4.63 -21.85
CA SER A 319 -1.37 4.63 -23.18
C SER A 319 -1.58 3.23 -23.77
N GLY A 320 -0.80 2.24 -23.32
CA GLY A 320 -0.79 0.89 -23.88
C GLY A 320 -1.43 -0.18 -22.99
N ALA A 321 -1.43 0.00 -21.67
CA ALA A 321 -1.92 -1.00 -20.73
C ALA A 321 -2.57 -0.39 -19.48
N PHE A 322 -3.44 -1.18 -18.87
CA PHE A 322 -3.87 -0.99 -17.49
C PHE A 322 -3.01 -1.87 -16.59
N TRP A 323 -2.65 -1.36 -15.43
CA TRP A 323 -1.77 -2.03 -14.48
C TRP A 323 -2.45 -2.09 -13.12
N SER A 324 -2.26 -3.20 -12.43
CA SER A 324 -2.70 -3.35 -11.05
C SER A 324 -1.64 -4.05 -10.22
N VAL A 325 -1.59 -3.75 -8.93
CA VAL A 325 -0.73 -4.44 -7.97
C VAL A 325 -1.58 -5.11 -6.91
N VAL A 326 -1.19 -6.32 -6.53
CA VAL A 326 -1.86 -7.10 -5.47
C VAL A 326 -0.81 -7.45 -4.42
N SER A 327 -0.83 -6.74 -3.30
CA SER A 327 0.15 -6.79 -2.21
C SER A 327 0.23 -8.19 -1.60
N SER A 328 -0.90 -8.85 -1.42
CA SER A 328 -1.02 -10.19 -0.84
C SER A 328 -0.29 -11.28 -1.65
N SER A 329 -0.16 -11.10 -2.96
CA SER A 329 0.62 -11.99 -3.83
C SER A 329 1.99 -11.40 -4.22
N GLY A 330 2.22 -10.12 -3.96
CA GLY A 330 3.41 -9.38 -4.38
C GLY A 330 3.52 -9.24 -5.91
N ARG A 331 2.41 -9.40 -6.64
CA ARG A 331 2.40 -9.44 -8.11
C ARG A 331 1.91 -8.14 -8.72
N LEU A 332 2.52 -7.77 -9.85
CA LEU A 332 2.04 -6.74 -10.77
C LEU A 332 1.34 -7.42 -11.94
N TYR A 333 0.14 -6.97 -12.27
CA TYR A 333 -0.62 -7.46 -13.41
C TYR A 333 -0.65 -6.38 -14.46
N ARG A 334 -0.31 -6.76 -15.69
CA ARG A 334 -0.54 -5.94 -16.88
C ARG A 334 -1.78 -6.47 -17.57
N HIS A 335 -2.70 -5.57 -17.86
CA HIS A 335 -3.98 -5.86 -18.48
C HIS A 335 -4.07 -5.18 -19.83
N ARG A 336 -4.69 -5.86 -20.79
CA ARG A 336 -5.06 -5.26 -22.08
C ARG A 336 -6.15 -4.23 -21.86
N LEU A 337 -6.12 -3.15 -22.62
CA LEU A 337 -7.20 -2.16 -22.65
C LEU A 337 -8.35 -2.62 -23.57
N ASP A 338 -8.85 -3.83 -23.32
CA ASP A 338 -10.04 -4.40 -23.97
C ASP A 338 -11.32 -4.15 -23.15
N ASP A 339 -12.42 -4.77 -23.54
CA ASP A 339 -13.73 -4.65 -22.89
C ASP A 339 -13.80 -5.33 -21.50
N LYS A 340 -12.75 -6.03 -21.08
CA LYS A 340 -12.72 -6.83 -19.84
C LYS A 340 -11.53 -6.55 -18.93
N LEU A 341 -10.56 -5.76 -19.38
CA LEU A 341 -9.24 -5.66 -18.76
C LEU A 341 -8.58 -7.03 -18.59
N SER A 342 -8.56 -7.83 -19.67
CA SER A 342 -7.97 -9.17 -19.63
C SER A 342 -6.49 -9.13 -19.26
N VAL A 343 -6.04 -10.07 -18.43
CA VAL A 343 -4.63 -10.17 -18.02
C VAL A 343 -3.78 -10.51 -19.24
N GLU A 344 -2.84 -9.62 -19.56
CA GLU A 344 -1.84 -9.80 -20.63
C GLU A 344 -0.61 -10.53 -20.10
N ALA A 345 -0.13 -10.14 -18.92
CA ALA A 345 1.06 -10.69 -18.28
C ALA A 345 1.04 -10.43 -16.78
N VAL A 346 1.74 -11.27 -16.02
CA VAL A 346 1.89 -11.17 -14.57
C VAL A 346 3.38 -11.10 -14.25
N PHE A 347 3.74 -10.21 -13.32
CA PHE A 347 5.13 -9.90 -13.00
C PHE A 347 5.38 -10.00 -11.51
N THR A 348 6.61 -10.36 -11.17
CA THR A 348 7.21 -10.12 -9.85
C THR A 348 8.29 -9.07 -9.97
N ALA A 349 8.44 -8.23 -8.96
CA ALA A 349 9.52 -7.27 -8.87
C ALA A 349 10.69 -7.88 -8.08
N GLY A 350 11.85 -8.01 -8.73
CA GLY A 350 13.06 -8.55 -8.11
C GLY A 350 13.87 -7.54 -7.30
N ASP A 351 13.23 -6.50 -6.76
CA ASP A 351 13.91 -5.42 -6.05
C ASP A 351 14.30 -5.79 -4.61
N PRO A 352 15.31 -5.08 -4.04
CA PRO A 352 15.63 -5.19 -2.62
C PRO A 352 14.40 -4.89 -1.76
N GLY A 353 13.96 -5.86 -0.94
CA GLY A 353 12.74 -5.74 -0.14
C GLY A 353 11.59 -6.66 -0.56
N ALA A 354 11.82 -7.58 -1.51
CA ALA A 354 10.83 -8.57 -1.94
C ALA A 354 10.24 -9.45 -0.82
N ASP A 355 10.82 -9.45 0.38
CA ASP A 355 10.29 -10.05 1.61
C ASP A 355 9.04 -9.34 2.15
N ARG A 356 8.75 -8.13 1.67
CA ARG A 356 7.60 -7.30 2.11
C ARG A 356 6.56 -7.15 1.01
N PRO A 357 5.26 -7.05 1.36
CA PRO A 357 4.20 -6.80 0.39
C PRO A 357 4.46 -5.55 -0.44
N LEU A 358 4.22 -5.63 -1.73
CA LEU A 358 4.28 -4.49 -2.64
C LEU A 358 3.00 -3.68 -2.48
N SER A 359 3.10 -2.48 -1.90
CA SER A 359 1.92 -1.71 -1.48
C SER A 359 1.52 -0.62 -2.46
N ALA A 360 2.48 -0.09 -3.23
CA ALA A 360 2.21 0.97 -4.18
C ALA A 360 3.21 0.96 -5.35
N PHE A 361 2.76 1.43 -6.51
CA PHE A 361 3.61 1.59 -7.68
C PHE A 361 3.14 2.74 -8.58
N THR A 362 4.06 3.24 -9.41
CA THR A 362 3.73 4.15 -10.49
C THR A 362 4.81 4.14 -11.58
N TRP A 363 4.51 4.69 -12.75
CA TRP A 363 5.47 4.86 -13.83
C TRP A 363 5.76 6.34 -14.09
N SER A 364 7.03 6.66 -14.31
CA SER A 364 7.44 8.00 -14.75
C SER A 364 8.69 7.92 -15.61
N LYS A 365 8.62 8.55 -16.79
CA LYS A 365 9.73 8.61 -17.76
C LYS A 365 10.32 7.23 -18.11
N GLY A 366 9.46 6.22 -18.22
CA GLY A 366 9.84 4.83 -18.52
C GLY A 366 10.52 4.08 -17.38
N ARG A 367 10.50 4.64 -16.16
CA ARG A 367 10.99 4.00 -14.93
C ARG A 367 9.82 3.62 -14.04
N LEU A 368 9.95 2.44 -13.43
CA LEU A 368 9.02 1.91 -12.46
C LEU A 368 9.41 2.40 -11.08
N TRP A 369 8.43 2.90 -10.34
CA TRP A 369 8.60 3.34 -8.96
C TRP A 369 7.78 2.43 -8.06
N LEU A 370 8.39 1.92 -6.99
CA LEU A 370 7.78 0.95 -6.09
C LEU A 370 7.92 1.41 -4.64
N ALA A 371 6.89 1.16 -3.84
CA ALA A 371 6.97 1.21 -2.39
C ALA A 371 6.41 -0.09 -1.80
N ARG A 372 6.97 -0.47 -0.66
CA ARG A 372 6.61 -1.71 0.04
C ARG A 372 6.12 -1.39 1.44
N GLU A 373 5.20 -2.20 1.93
CA GLU A 373 4.58 -2.01 3.23
C GLU A 373 5.63 -2.08 4.36
N GLY A 374 5.57 -1.13 5.30
CA GLY A 374 6.56 -0.98 6.37
C GLY A 374 7.96 -0.55 5.89
N GLY A 375 8.15 -0.34 4.59
CA GLY A 375 9.39 0.14 3.98
C GLY A 375 9.56 1.64 4.16
N LYS A 376 10.75 2.06 4.61
CA LYS A 376 11.13 3.49 4.65
C LYS A 376 11.86 3.93 3.38
N SER A 377 11.60 3.25 2.27
CA SER A 377 12.24 3.56 1.00
C SER A 377 11.29 3.45 -0.17
N ILE A 378 11.46 4.35 -1.13
CA ILE A 378 10.83 4.27 -2.45
C ILE A 378 11.92 3.89 -3.44
N GLY A 379 11.70 2.80 -4.17
CA GLY A 379 12.61 2.33 -5.21
C GLY A 379 12.25 2.91 -6.57
N GLU A 380 13.25 3.18 -7.39
CA GLU A 380 13.14 3.59 -8.79
C GLU A 380 13.96 2.62 -9.64
N TYR A 381 13.31 1.98 -10.60
CA TYR A 381 13.86 0.85 -11.33
C TYR A 381 13.65 1.01 -12.83
N GLY A 382 14.60 0.48 -13.59
CA GLY A 382 14.39 0.19 -15.00
C GLY A 382 13.35 -0.92 -15.20
N PRO A 383 12.76 -1.04 -16.41
CA PRO A 383 11.75 -2.05 -16.69
C PRO A 383 12.27 -3.50 -16.57
N GLY A 384 13.58 -3.72 -16.56
CA GLY A 384 14.19 -5.04 -16.39
C GLY A 384 14.03 -5.64 -14.99
N ILE A 385 13.58 -4.85 -14.00
CA ILE A 385 13.29 -5.36 -12.65
C ILE A 385 12.09 -6.30 -12.61
N LEU A 386 11.17 -6.15 -13.58
CA LEU A 386 9.98 -6.98 -13.68
C LEU A 386 10.34 -8.29 -14.36
N LYS A 387 10.09 -9.40 -13.67
CA LYS A 387 10.21 -10.76 -14.20
C LYS A 387 8.81 -11.31 -14.42
N GLU A 388 8.50 -11.60 -15.68
CA GLU A 388 7.26 -12.25 -16.04
C GLU A 388 7.20 -13.63 -15.39
N THR A 389 6.04 -13.98 -14.83
CA THR A 389 5.79 -15.29 -14.24
C THR A 389 5.03 -16.15 -15.23
N ASP A 390 5.48 -17.38 -15.41
CA ASP A 390 4.84 -18.39 -16.26
C ASP A 390 3.39 -18.73 -15.82
#